data_AF-A0A831U3S2-F1
#
_entry.id   AF-A0A831U3S2-F1
#
_cell.length_a   1.000
_cell.length_b   1.000
_cell.length_c   1.000
_cell.angle_alpha   90.00
_cell.angle_beta   90.00
_cell.angle_gamma   90.00
#
_symmetry.space_group_name_H-M   'P 1'
#
loop_
_entity.id
_entity.type
_entity.pdbx_description
1 polymer ?
#
loop_
_entity_poly.entity_id
_entity_poly.type
_entity_poly.pdbx_seq_one_letter_code
_entity_poly.pdbx_strand_id
1 'polypeptide(L)'
;RLLEAASLPLVLVHDVARPFVSRGLVERVLEAARTAGAAVPVLPVPDTLVRPEEAHYGEVAPREGFRLVQTPQGFFTALLREAHAYARKRGLSATDDAQLVRALGYPVALVEGERTAFKVTYREDLLLAEAVARVWSAWPQGR
;
A
#
# COMPACT_ATOMS: atom_id res chain seq x y z
N ARG A 1 -11.08 -14.02 6.85
CA ARG A 1 -11.61 -13.99 8.24
C ARG A 1 -11.66 -12.56 8.81
N LEU A 2 -10.63 -11.71 8.63
CA LEU A 2 -10.69 -10.30 9.09
C LEU A 2 -11.66 -9.43 8.28
N LEU A 3 -11.62 -9.49 6.95
CA LEU A 3 -12.53 -8.73 6.09
C LEU A 3 -14.02 -9.04 6.32
N GLU A 4 -14.33 -10.27 6.72
CA GLU A 4 -15.70 -10.68 7.05
C GLU A 4 -16.21 -10.01 8.34
N ALA A 5 -15.30 -9.63 9.24
CA ALA A 5 -15.65 -8.91 10.47
C ALA A 5 -15.86 -7.39 10.24
N ALA A 6 -15.46 -6.85 9.09
CA ALA A 6 -15.64 -5.43 8.77
C ALA A 6 -17.12 -5.13 8.50
N SER A 7 -17.73 -4.24 9.30
CA SER A 7 -19.13 -3.82 9.15
C SER A 7 -19.28 -2.44 8.50
N LEU A 8 -18.19 -1.67 8.42
CA LEU A 8 -18.19 -0.33 7.83
C LEU A 8 -18.19 -0.39 6.31
N PRO A 9 -18.72 0.64 5.62
CA PRO A 9 -18.73 0.70 4.15
C PRO A 9 -17.33 0.75 3.52
N LEU A 10 -16.35 1.28 4.26
CA LEU A 10 -14.95 1.35 3.87
C LEU A 10 -14.09 0.54 4.83
N VAL A 11 -13.07 -0.11 4.28
CA VAL A 11 -12.05 -0.84 5.02
C VAL A 11 -10.67 -0.34 4.59
N LEU A 12 -9.77 -0.24 5.57
CA LEU A 12 -8.35 -0.03 5.32
C LEU A 12 -7.62 -1.33 5.64
N VAL A 13 -6.80 -1.80 4.72
CA VAL A 13 -5.90 -2.94 4.92
C VAL A 13 -4.48 -2.41 5.09
N HIS A 14 -3.84 -2.77 6.19
CA HIS A 14 -2.55 -2.20 6.57
C HIS A 14 -1.58 -3.27 7.05
N ASP A 15 -0.32 -3.15 6.61
CA ASP A 15 0.77 -3.98 7.08
C ASP A 15 1.17 -3.54 8.48
N VAL A 16 1.10 -4.45 9.45
CA VAL A 16 1.60 -4.20 10.82
C VAL A 16 3.09 -3.83 10.84
N ALA A 17 3.84 -4.20 9.79
CA ALA A 17 5.27 -3.88 9.63
C ALA A 17 5.53 -2.43 9.17
N ARG A 18 4.51 -1.56 9.05
CA ARG A 18 4.64 -0.14 8.70
C ARG A 18 4.18 0.76 9.86
N PRO A 19 4.92 0.80 10.98
CA PRO A 19 4.42 1.41 12.22
C PRO A 19 4.31 2.94 12.20
N PHE A 20 4.92 3.63 11.23
CA PHE A 20 5.00 5.10 11.18
C PHE A 20 4.12 5.72 10.07
N VAL A 21 2.90 5.20 9.90
CA VAL A 21 1.88 5.82 9.05
C VAL A 21 1.28 7.02 9.76
N SER A 22 1.25 8.19 9.09
CA SER A 22 0.65 9.40 9.65
C SER A 22 -0.88 9.39 9.50
N ARG A 23 -1.54 10.21 10.34
CA ARG A 23 -2.95 10.54 10.16
C ARG A 23 -3.25 11.10 8.76
N GLY A 24 -2.38 11.98 8.26
CA GLY A 24 -2.55 12.61 6.95
C GLY A 24 -2.58 11.59 5.81
N LEU A 25 -1.72 10.58 5.86
CA LEU A 25 -1.72 9.47 4.88
C LEU A 25 -3.03 8.69 4.92
N VAL A 26 -3.50 8.35 6.13
CA VAL A 26 -4.78 7.64 6.32
C VAL A 26 -5.95 8.44 5.73
N GLU A 27 -6.00 9.74 6.01
CA GLU A 27 -7.06 10.63 5.50
C GLU A 27 -7.04 10.74 3.97
N ARG A 28 -5.85 10.88 3.36
CA ARG A 28 -5.72 10.91 1.89
C ARG A 28 -6.23 9.62 1.25
N VAL A 29 -5.88 8.47 1.81
CA VAL A 29 -6.33 7.17 1.31
C VAL A 29 -7.85 7.01 1.45
N LEU A 30 -8.41 7.39 2.61
CA LEU A 30 -9.85 7.32 2.84
C LEU A 30 -10.64 8.20 1.87
N GLU A 31 -10.19 9.43 1.65
CA GLU A 31 -10.90 10.36 0.76
C GLU A 31 -10.86 9.90 -0.70
N ALA A 32 -9.71 9.42 -1.16
CA ALA A 32 -9.61 8.84 -2.50
C ALA A 32 -10.44 7.56 -2.64
N ALA A 33 -10.46 6.69 -1.63
CA ALA A 33 -11.26 5.46 -1.66
C ALA A 33 -12.77 5.75 -1.63
N ARG A 34 -13.21 6.81 -0.94
CA ARG A 34 -14.62 7.26 -0.98
C ARG A 34 -15.10 7.62 -2.39
N THR A 35 -14.20 8.18 -3.19
CA THR A 35 -14.53 8.68 -4.53
C THR A 35 -14.36 7.59 -5.59
N ALA A 36 -13.24 6.85 -5.54
CA ALA A 36 -12.88 5.87 -6.57
C ALA A 36 -13.27 4.42 -6.22
N GLY A 37 -13.74 4.18 -5.00
CA GLY A 37 -14.04 2.83 -4.46
C GLY A 37 -12.81 2.05 -4.01
N ALA A 38 -11.61 2.39 -4.49
CA ALA A 38 -10.35 1.81 -4.07
C ALA A 38 -9.21 2.83 -4.22
N ALA A 39 -8.29 2.86 -3.26
CA ALA A 39 -7.12 3.75 -3.29
C ALA A 39 -5.91 3.13 -2.60
N VAL A 40 -4.71 3.41 -3.14
CA VAL A 40 -3.43 3.00 -2.55
C VAL A 40 -2.44 4.15 -2.54
N PRO A 41 -1.64 4.28 -1.47
CA PRO A 41 -0.55 5.23 -1.43
C PRO A 41 0.67 4.72 -2.19
N VAL A 42 1.32 5.64 -2.90
CA VAL A 42 2.50 5.32 -3.71
C VAL A 42 3.61 6.35 -3.57
N LEU A 43 4.85 5.90 -3.75
CA LEU A 43 6.02 6.75 -3.88
C LEU A 43 6.66 6.58 -5.28
N PRO A 44 7.37 7.60 -5.79
CA PRO A 44 8.26 7.42 -6.94
C PRO A 44 9.38 6.44 -6.60
N VAL A 45 9.95 5.79 -7.61
CA VAL A 45 11.12 4.93 -7.43
C VAL A 45 12.38 5.80 -7.41
N PRO A 46 13.11 5.89 -6.27
CA PRO A 46 14.24 6.80 -6.14
C PRO A 46 15.50 6.31 -6.85
N ASP A 47 15.66 5.00 -6.96
CA ASP A 47 16.85 4.35 -7.48
C ASP A 47 16.66 3.89 -8.93
N THR A 48 17.76 3.65 -9.62
CA THR A 48 17.76 3.07 -10.98
C THR A 48 17.19 1.66 -10.95
N LEU A 49 16.21 1.39 -11.81
CA LEU A 49 15.69 0.03 -12.02
C LEU A 49 16.48 -0.65 -13.12
N VAL A 50 16.98 -1.85 -12.84
CA VAL A 50 17.67 -2.69 -13.82
C VAL A 50 16.92 -4.00 -13.94
N ARG A 51 16.70 -4.47 -15.17
CA ARG A 51 16.26 -5.83 -15.44
C ARG A 51 17.50 -6.71 -15.55
N PRO A 52 17.82 -7.54 -14.55
CA PRO A 52 19.05 -8.31 -14.55
C PRO A 52 19.06 -9.36 -15.68
N GLU A 53 20.26 -9.62 -16.21
CA GLU A 53 20.54 -10.74 -17.10
C GLU A 53 21.35 -11.78 -16.32
N GLU A 54 20.65 -12.75 -15.72
CA GLU A 54 21.22 -13.69 -14.74
C GLU A 54 21.96 -12.98 -13.60
N ALA A 55 23.30 -13.10 -13.53
CA ALA A 55 24.16 -12.48 -12.53
C ALA A 55 24.81 -11.16 -13.02
N HIS A 56 24.38 -10.65 -14.18
CA HIS A 56 24.96 -9.48 -14.82
C HIS A 56 24.01 -8.27 -14.80
N TYR A 57 24.62 -7.09 -14.89
CA TYR A 57 23.92 -5.82 -15.04
C TYR A 57 23.25 -5.78 -16.42
N GLY A 58 21.92 -5.84 -16.46
CA GLY A 58 21.15 -5.82 -17.71
C GLY A 58 20.60 -4.42 -18.05
N GLU A 59 19.47 -4.39 -18.76
CA GLU A 59 18.84 -3.15 -19.25
C GLU A 59 18.30 -2.26 -18.12
N VAL A 60 18.56 -0.95 -18.22
CA VAL A 60 17.95 0.05 -17.34
C VAL A 60 16.48 0.27 -17.74
N ALA A 61 15.55 0.00 -16.83
CA ALA A 61 14.14 0.25 -17.05
C ALA A 61 13.78 1.72 -16.73
N PRO A 62 12.90 2.37 -17.54
CA PRO A 62 12.46 3.74 -17.29
C PRO A 62 11.60 3.80 -16.02
N ARG A 63 12.19 4.26 -14.93
CA ARG A 63 11.59 4.25 -13.58
C ARG A 63 10.34 5.14 -13.45
N GLU A 64 10.15 6.09 -14.37
CA GLU A 64 9.04 7.05 -14.39
C GLU A 64 7.67 6.35 -14.52
N GLY A 65 7.65 5.16 -15.14
CA GLY A 65 6.47 4.30 -15.25
C GLY A 65 6.17 3.45 -14.01
N PHE A 66 7.03 3.49 -12.98
CA PHE A 66 6.93 2.62 -11.81
C PHE A 66 6.64 3.40 -10.52
N ARG A 67 6.03 2.72 -9.57
CA ARG A 67 5.71 3.27 -8.25
C ARG A 67 5.93 2.22 -7.17
N LEU A 68 6.43 2.66 -6.01
CA LEU A 68 6.49 1.84 -4.81
C LEU A 68 5.15 1.92 -4.09
N VAL A 69 4.41 0.81 -4.07
CA VAL A 69 3.10 0.74 -3.39
C VAL A 69 3.30 0.58 -1.88
N GLN A 70 2.51 1.33 -1.11
CA GLN A 70 2.49 1.27 0.34
C GLN A 70 1.11 0.84 0.85
N THR A 71 0.98 0.66 2.16
CA THR A 71 -0.30 0.53 2.85
C THR A 71 -0.37 1.63 3.94
N PRO A 72 -1.56 2.08 4.37
CA PRO A 72 -2.88 1.46 4.22
C PRO A 72 -3.43 1.52 2.80
N GLN A 73 -4.07 0.44 2.35
CA GLN A 73 -4.88 0.43 1.12
C GLN A 73 -6.35 0.55 1.51
N GLY A 74 -7.09 1.43 0.86
CA GLY A 74 -8.50 1.70 1.18
C GLY A 74 -9.44 1.18 0.11
N PHE A 75 -10.54 0.57 0.53
CA PHE A 75 -11.52 -0.03 -0.38
C PHE A 75 -12.94 0.11 0.16
N PHE A 76 -13.93 0.17 -0.72
CA PHE A 76 -15.28 -0.22 -0.34
C PHE A 76 -15.27 -1.69 0.09
N THR A 77 -15.81 -1.94 1.28
CA THR A 77 -15.80 -3.26 1.90
C THR A 77 -16.50 -4.30 1.01
N ALA A 78 -17.59 -3.92 0.37
CA ALA A 78 -18.31 -4.79 -0.58
C ALA A 78 -17.46 -5.14 -1.80
N LEU A 79 -16.79 -4.15 -2.41
CA LEU A 79 -15.91 -4.35 -3.55
C LEU A 79 -14.75 -5.28 -3.22
N LEU A 80 -14.11 -5.08 -2.06
CA LEU A 80 -12.98 -5.92 -1.66
C LEU A 80 -13.43 -7.37 -1.40
N ARG A 81 -14.61 -7.57 -0.79
CA ARG A 81 -15.17 -8.92 -0.60
C ARG A 81 -15.42 -9.62 -1.92
N GLU A 82 -15.98 -8.91 -2.89
CA GLU A 82 -16.19 -9.41 -4.23
C GLU A 82 -14.85 -9.80 -4.88
N ALA A 83 -13.83 -8.95 -4.77
CA ALA A 83 -12.50 -9.17 -5.32
C ALA A 83 -11.87 -10.47 -4.80
N HIS A 84 -11.92 -10.68 -3.48
CA HIS A 84 -11.45 -11.93 -2.88
C HIS A 84 -12.29 -13.15 -3.29
N ALA A 85 -13.62 -13.01 -3.38
CA ALA A 85 -14.48 -14.11 -3.80
C ALA A 85 -14.20 -14.53 -5.25
N TYR A 86 -14.01 -13.56 -6.14
CA TYR A 86 -13.62 -13.79 -7.52
C TYR A 86 -12.26 -14.46 -7.65
N ALA A 87 -11.26 -13.95 -6.92
CA ALA A 87 -9.91 -14.50 -6.94
C ALA A 87 -9.88 -15.95 -6.46
N ARG A 88 -10.60 -16.28 -5.37
CA ARG A 88 -10.74 -17.67 -4.90
C ARG A 88 -11.36 -18.58 -5.96
N LYS A 89 -12.41 -18.14 -6.65
CA LYS A 89 -13.06 -18.94 -7.70
C LYS A 89 -12.16 -19.19 -8.91
N ARG A 90 -11.24 -18.27 -9.20
CA ARG A 90 -10.34 -18.32 -10.36
C ARG A 90 -8.93 -18.83 -10.05
N GLY A 91 -8.64 -19.12 -8.77
CA GLY A 91 -7.29 -19.52 -8.35
C GLY A 91 -6.24 -18.42 -8.55
N LEU A 92 -6.63 -17.15 -8.50
CA LEU A 92 -5.71 -16.03 -8.67
C LEU A 92 -4.86 -15.84 -7.41
N SER A 93 -3.55 -15.72 -7.59
CA SER A 93 -2.61 -15.29 -6.55
C SER A 93 -2.28 -13.82 -6.76
N ALA A 94 -2.42 -13.01 -5.70
CA ALA A 94 -2.05 -11.60 -5.70
C ALA A 94 -1.18 -11.30 -4.47
N THR A 95 -0.23 -10.38 -4.62
CA THR A 95 0.64 -9.98 -3.51
C THR A 95 0.07 -8.84 -2.68
N ASP A 96 -0.99 -8.19 -3.15
CA ASP A 96 -1.76 -7.17 -2.44
C ASP A 96 -3.24 -7.16 -2.87
N ASP A 97 -4.09 -6.46 -2.11
CA ASP A 97 -5.54 -6.41 -2.34
C ASP A 97 -5.94 -5.53 -3.53
N ALA A 98 -5.12 -4.53 -3.87
CA ALA A 98 -5.37 -3.67 -5.03
C ALA A 98 -5.31 -4.46 -6.35
N GLN A 99 -4.41 -5.43 -6.46
CA GLN A 99 -4.36 -6.34 -7.61
C GLN A 99 -5.65 -7.16 -7.77
N LEU A 100 -6.27 -7.58 -6.66
CA LEU A 100 -7.55 -8.30 -6.70
C LEU A 100 -8.68 -7.40 -7.25
N VAL A 101 -8.73 -6.16 -6.79
CA VAL A 101 -9.71 -5.16 -7.26
C VAL A 101 -9.49 -4.84 -8.75
N ARG A 102 -8.23 -4.69 -9.18
CA ARG A 102 -7.87 -4.51 -10.59
C ARG A 102 -8.28 -5.71 -11.45
N ALA A 103 -8.12 -6.93 -10.94
CA ALA A 103 -8.51 -8.15 -11.64
C ALA A 103 -10.03 -8.29 -11.85
N LEU A 104 -10.84 -7.59 -11.05
CA LEU A 104 -12.27 -7.42 -11.28
C LEU A 104 -12.61 -6.33 -12.31
N GLY A 105 -11.62 -5.59 -12.82
CA GLY A 105 -11.81 -4.50 -13.78
C GLY A 105 -12.09 -3.13 -13.15
N TYR A 106 -12.04 -3.01 -11.81
CA TYR A 106 -12.23 -1.73 -11.14
C TYR A 106 -10.93 -0.90 -11.14
N PRO A 107 -11.03 0.44 -11.25
CA PRO A 107 -9.87 1.30 -11.06
C PRO A 107 -9.42 1.30 -9.60
N VAL A 108 -8.14 1.61 -9.38
CA VAL A 108 -7.58 1.87 -8.05
C VAL A 108 -6.88 3.21 -8.11
N ALA A 109 -7.33 4.17 -7.32
CA ALA A 109 -6.73 5.50 -7.26
C ALA A 109 -5.34 5.44 -6.61
N LEU A 110 -4.42 6.24 -7.13
CA LEU A 110 -3.10 6.42 -6.52
C LEU A 110 -3.09 7.73 -5.75
N VAL A 111 -2.63 7.70 -4.50
CA VAL A 111 -2.41 8.90 -3.68
C VAL A 111 -0.95 9.02 -3.27
N GLU A 112 -0.53 10.22 -2.91
CA GLU A 112 0.82 10.47 -2.43
C GLU A 112 1.08 9.73 -1.10
N GLY A 113 2.06 8.83 -1.12
CA GLY A 113 2.55 8.09 0.03
C GLY A 113 3.49 8.89 0.92
N GLU A 114 4.09 8.22 1.90
CA GLU A 114 5.02 8.85 2.85
C GLU A 114 6.25 7.99 3.06
N ARG A 115 7.44 8.60 3.05
CA ARG A 115 8.69 7.85 3.28
C ARG A 115 8.74 7.21 4.66
N THR A 116 8.07 7.78 5.66
CA THR A 116 7.96 7.23 7.01
C THR A 116 7.09 5.96 7.04
N ALA A 117 6.17 5.76 6.10
CA ALA A 117 5.38 4.53 5.94
C ALA A 117 6.17 3.38 5.29
N PHE A 118 7.50 3.36 5.46
CA PHE A 118 8.35 2.25 5.00
C PHE A 118 8.00 0.96 5.75
N LYS A 119 8.19 -0.17 5.07
CA LYS A 119 7.96 -1.49 5.64
C LYS A 119 9.25 -1.98 6.27
N VAL A 120 9.21 -2.28 7.56
CA VAL A 120 10.29 -3.01 8.24
C VAL A 120 10.30 -4.43 7.68
N THR A 121 11.30 -4.72 6.83
CA THR A 121 11.40 -5.96 6.07
C THR A 121 12.72 -6.68 6.38
N TYR A 122 13.82 -5.92 6.40
CA TYR A 122 15.15 -6.40 6.69
C TYR A 122 15.56 -6.05 8.13
N ARG A 123 16.63 -6.69 8.61
CA ARG A 123 17.12 -6.46 9.97
C ARG A 123 17.58 -5.02 10.17
N GLU A 124 18.18 -4.44 9.14
CA GLU A 124 18.72 -3.08 9.12
C GLU A 124 17.61 -2.04 9.22
N ASP A 125 16.39 -2.35 8.74
CA ASP A 125 15.23 -1.47 8.86
C ASP A 125 14.85 -1.20 10.32
N LEU A 126 15.20 -2.10 11.24
CA LEU A 126 14.95 -1.90 12.68
C LEU A 126 15.74 -0.72 13.23
N LEU A 127 16.97 -0.48 12.77
CA LEU A 127 17.78 0.67 13.21
C LEU A 127 17.11 1.97 12.78
N LEU A 128 16.62 2.02 11.55
CA LEU A 128 15.84 3.16 11.05
C LEU A 128 14.54 3.32 11.84
N ALA A 129 13.83 2.23 12.10
CA ALA A 129 12.58 2.25 12.85
C ALA A 129 12.78 2.76 14.28
N GLU A 130 13.82 2.31 14.99
CA GLU A 130 14.16 2.79 16.32
C GLU A 130 14.51 4.28 16.32
N ALA A 131 15.22 4.76 15.31
CA ALA A 131 15.53 6.18 15.17
C ALA A 131 14.27 7.03 14.93
N VAL A 132 13.40 6.58 14.01
CA VAL A 132 12.13 7.27 13.72
C VAL A 132 11.20 7.25 14.94
N ALA A 133 11.09 6.13 15.65
CA ALA A 133 10.22 5.99 16.82
C ALA A 133 10.50 7.02 17.93
N ARG A 134 11.75 7.49 18.07
CA ARG A 134 12.13 8.51 19.06
C ARG A 134 11.55 9.89 18.78
N VAL A 135 11.30 10.20 17.51
CA VAL A 135 10.81 11.50 17.05
C VAL A 135 9.40 11.42 16.46
N TRP A 136 8.87 10.22 16.28
CA TRP A 136 7.58 9.99 15.66
C TRP A 136 6.44 10.41 16.58
N SER A 137 5.58 11.28 16.06
CA SER A 137 4.30 11.61 16.67
C SER A 137 3.21 11.39 15.62
N ALA A 138 2.41 10.33 15.78
CA ALA A 138 1.31 10.03 14.86
C ALA A 138 0.21 11.11 14.85
N TRP A 139 0.19 11.93 15.90
CA TRP A 139 -0.75 13.02 16.11
C TRP A 139 0.02 14.34 16.25
N PRO A 140 -0.43 15.45 15.63
CA PRO A 140 0.12 16.77 15.93
C PRO A 140 0.03 17.01 17.45
N GLN A 141 1.15 17.42 18.06
CA GLN A 141 1.15 17.89 19.44
C GLN A 141 0.42 19.24 19.48
N GLY A 142 -0.89 19.22 19.76
CA GLY A 142 -1.70 20.40 20.04
C GLY A 142 -2.19 21.21 18.84
N ARG A 143 -3.50 21.38 18.76
CA ARG A 143 -4.15 22.69 18.72
C ARG A 143 -5.45 22.62 19.52
#